data_AF-A0A7W4JXE0-F1
#
_entry.id   AF-A0A7W4JXE0-F1
#
_cell.length_a   1.000
_cell.length_b   1.000
_cell.length_c   1.000
_cell.angle_alpha   90.00
_cell.angle_beta   90.00
_cell.angle_gamma   90.00
#
_symmetry.space_group_name_H-M   'P 1'
#
loop_
_entity.id
_entity.type
_entity.pdbx_description
1 polymer ?
#
loop_
_entity_poly.entity_id
_entity_poly.type
_entity_poly.pdbx_seq_one_letter_code
_entity_poly.pdbx_strand_id
1 'polypeptide(L)' 'MSSRDKQGNAPGKQAYEARRAAKAGVSLDNWLARKDDTRKAASAPPAQPNPVLAQARSVWRRLIDRAHRPL' A
#
# COMPACT_ATOMS: atom_id res chain seq x y z
N MET A 1 7.11 -26.65 -12.67
CA MET A 1 8.03 -25.56 -12.29
C MET A 1 7.27 -24.24 -12.31
N SER A 2 7.07 -23.63 -11.15
CA SER A 2 6.30 -22.40 -10.97
C SER A 2 7.03 -21.18 -11.53
N SER A 3 6.32 -20.33 -12.29
CA SER A 3 6.79 -19.10 -12.93
C SER A 3 7.25 -17.99 -11.96
N ARG A 4 8.25 -18.24 -11.12
CA ARG A 4 8.74 -17.30 -10.09
C ARG A 4 10.19 -16.85 -10.30
N ASP A 5 10.75 -17.16 -11.46
CA ASP A 5 12.18 -17.02 -11.74
C ASP A 5 12.50 -15.79 -12.62
N LYS A 6 11.47 -15.04 -13.05
CA LYS A 6 11.61 -13.90 -13.99
C LYS A 6 11.20 -12.53 -13.44
N GLN A 7 11.18 -12.33 -12.13
CA GLN A 7 11.19 -10.95 -11.61
C GLN A 7 12.64 -10.45 -11.67
N GLY A 8 13.05 -10.08 -12.88
CA GLY A 8 14.35 -9.52 -13.18
C GLY A 8 14.64 -8.35 -12.25
N ASN A 9 15.52 -8.58 -11.28
CA ASN A 9 15.97 -7.57 -10.35
C ASN A 9 16.97 -6.69 -11.08
N ALA A 10 16.47 -5.70 -11.83
CA ALA A 10 17.34 -4.67 -12.40
C ALA A 10 18.15 -4.05 -11.24
N PRO A 11 19.47 -3.86 -11.37
CA PRO A 11 20.36 -3.52 -10.24
C PRO A 11 19.93 -2.27 -9.47
N GLY A 12 19.28 -1.30 -10.13
CA GLY A 12 18.72 -0.12 -9.47
C GLY A 12 17.53 -0.39 -8.55
N LYS A 13 16.75 -1.47 -8.77
CA LYS A 13 15.61 -1.84 -7.92
C LYS A 13 16.07 -2.46 -6.61
N GLN A 14 17.15 -3.24 -6.62
CA GLN A 14 17.70 -3.87 -5.42
C GLN A 14 18.25 -2.84 -4.42
N ALA A 15 18.96 -1.83 -4.90
CA ALA A 15 19.45 -0.73 -4.06
C ALA A 15 18.30 0.08 -3.42
N TYR A 16 17.20 0.26 -4.15
CA TYR A 16 16.00 0.90 -3.63
C TYR A 16 15.34 0.08 -2.52
N GLU A 17 15.28 -1.24 -2.68
CA GLU A 17 14.71 -2.15 -1.69
C GLU A 17 15.61 -2.35 -0.47
N ALA A 18 16.94 -2.32 -0.64
CA ALA A 18 17.89 -2.32 0.47
C ALA A 18 17.72 -1.09 1.38
N ARG A 19 17.50 0.10 0.80
CA ARG A 19 17.21 1.32 1.58
C ARG A 19 15.92 1.19 2.40
N ARG A 20 14.92 0.49 1.86
CA ARG A 20 13.64 0.27 2.54
C ARG A 20 13.75 -0.81 3.62
N ALA A 21 14.49 -1.87 3.37
CA ALA A 21 14.81 -2.90 4.35
C ALA A 21 15.56 -2.28 5.54
N ALA A 22 16.58 -1.45 5.28
CA ALA A 22 17.30 -0.71 6.31
C ALA A 22 16.39 0.25 7.09
N LYS A 23 15.48 0.97 6.43
CA LYS A 23 14.48 1.83 7.10
C LYS A 23 13.54 1.04 8.01
N ALA A 24 13.21 -0.20 7.63
CA ALA A 24 12.37 -1.09 8.41
C ALA A 24 13.16 -1.91 9.46
N GLY A 25 14.48 -1.75 9.53
CA GLY A 25 15.35 -2.47 10.46
C GLY A 25 15.43 -3.97 10.20
N VAL A 26 15.19 -4.42 8.96
CA VAL A 26 15.19 -5.84 8.57
C VAL A 26 16.18 -6.11 7.44
N SER A 27 16.59 -7.36 7.28
CA SER A 27 17.39 -7.80 6.13
C SER A 27 16.59 -7.69 4.82
N LEU A 28 17.31 -7.56 3.69
CA LEU A 28 16.70 -7.46 2.37
C LEU A 28 15.82 -8.66 2.04
N ASP A 29 16.26 -9.88 2.36
CA ASP A 29 15.49 -11.10 2.12
C ASP A 29 14.18 -11.14 2.92
N ASN A 30 14.22 -10.71 4.19
CA ASN A 30 13.02 -10.64 5.04
C ASN A 30 12.07 -9.52 4.56
N TRP A 31 12.62 -8.40 4.09
CA TRP A 31 11.85 -7.33 3.48
C TRP A 31 11.11 -7.79 2.21
N LEU A 32 11.79 -8.57 1.36
CA LEU A 32 11.21 -9.16 0.15
C LEU A 32 10.11 -10.19 0.50
N ALA A 33 10.37 -11.06 1.47
CA ALA A 33 9.40 -12.05 1.94
C ALA A 33 8.12 -11.38 2.50
N ARG A 34 8.26 -10.37 3.35
CA ARG A 34 7.12 -9.58 3.86
C ARG A 34 6.34 -8.86 2.76
N LYS A 35 7.02 -8.43 1.69
CA LYS A 35 6.36 -7.78 0.53
C LYS A 35 5.51 -8.77 -0.27
N ASP A 36 5.93 -10.03 -0.34
CA ASP A 36 5.15 -11.09 -0.97
C ASP A 36 3.94 -11.49 -0.12
N ASP A 37 4.12 -11.55 1.20
CA ASP A 37 3.01 -11.80 2.13
C ASP A 37 1.99 -10.66 2.13
N THR A 38 2.45 -9.41 2.10
CA THR A 38 1.55 -8.24 1.98
C THR A 38 0.89 -8.14 0.61
N ARG A 39 1.53 -8.55 -0.49
CA ARG A 39 0.87 -8.64 -1.80
C ARG A 39 -0.23 -9.70 -1.80
N LYS A 40 0.00 -10.84 -1.16
CA LYS A 40 -1.01 -11.89 -0.97
C LYS A 40 -2.15 -11.41 -0.06
N ALA A 41 -1.84 -10.65 0.99
CA ALA A 41 -2.84 -10.07 1.89
C ALA A 41 -3.61 -8.89 1.27
N ALA A 42 -3.01 -8.13 0.35
CA ALA A 42 -3.69 -7.04 -0.37
C ALA A 42 -4.68 -7.54 -1.44
N SER A 43 -4.65 -8.83 -1.79
CA SER A 43 -5.73 -9.49 -2.53
C SER A 43 -6.89 -9.94 -1.64
N ALA A 44 -6.76 -9.82 -0.31
CA ALA A 44 -7.93 -9.90 0.55
C ALA A 44 -8.79 -8.64 0.34
N PRO A 45 -10.13 -8.76 0.32
CA PRO A 45 -11.01 -7.61 0.16
C PRO A 45 -10.66 -6.55 1.22
N PRO A 46 -10.71 -5.25 0.87
CA PRO A 46 -10.40 -4.19 1.81
C PRO A 46 -11.25 -4.41 3.07
N ALA A 47 -10.59 -4.46 4.23
CA ALA A 47 -11.27 -4.59 5.51
C ALA A 47 -12.39 -3.54 5.58
N GLN A 48 -13.57 -3.98 6.03
CA GLN A 48 -14.79 -3.17 6.03
C GLN A 48 -14.48 -1.77 6.55
N PRO A 49 -14.82 -0.70 5.78
CA PRO A 49 -14.45 0.64 6.16
C PRO A 49 -15.06 0.97 7.52
N ASN A 50 -14.24 1.48 8.44
CA ASN A 50 -14.71 1.90 9.75
C ASN A 50 -15.90 2.88 9.57
N PRO A 51 -17.08 2.57 10.12
CA PRO A 51 -18.30 3.33 9.88
C PRO A 51 -18.16 4.80 10.31
N VAL A 52 -17.38 5.07 11.35
CA VAL A 52 -17.10 6.43 11.85
C VAL A 52 -16.31 7.23 10.82
N LEU A 53 -15.29 6.63 10.21
CA LEU A 53 -14.48 7.29 9.18
C LEU A 53 -15.28 7.48 7.88
N ALA A 54 -16.14 6.53 7.53
CA ALA A 54 -17.03 6.64 6.39
C ALA A 54 -18.04 7.81 6.56
N GLN A 55 -18.62 7.93 7.76
CA GLN A 55 -19.54 9.02 8.09
C GLN A 55 -18.83 10.37 8.07
N ALA A 56 -17.65 10.49 8.69
CA ALA A 56 -16.85 11.71 8.66
C ALA A 56 -16.52 12.16 7.22
N ARG A 57 -16.08 11.24 6.36
CA ARG A 57 -15.83 11.53 4.94
C ARG A 57 -17.08 12.05 4.22
N SER A 58 -18.25 11.51 4.53
CA SER A 58 -19.51 11.94 3.91
C SER A 58 -19.89 13.37 4.27
N VAL A 59 -19.69 13.78 5.53
CA VAL A 59 -20.00 15.12 6.03
C VAL A 59 -19.02 16.14 5.46
N TRP A 60 -17.72 15.83 5.49
CA TRP A 60 -16.68 16.69 4.90
C TRP A 60 -16.92 16.93 3.42
N ARG A 61 -17.33 15.91 2.67
CA ARG A 61 -17.63 16.07 1.24
C ARG A 61 -18.78 17.05 1.00
N ARG A 62 -19.84 16.99 1.81
CA ARG A 62 -20.98 17.92 1.69
C ARG A 62 -20.58 19.36 2.03
N LEU A 63 -19.69 19.55 2.99
CA LEU A 63 -19.18 20.87 3.36
C LEU A 63 -18.40 21.51 2.21
N ILE A 64 -17.49 20.74 1.60
CA ILE A 64 -16.71 21.19 0.45
C ILE A 64 -17.62 21.47 -0.75
N ASP A 65 -18.57 20.58 -1.07
CA ASP A 65 -19.52 20.78 -2.16
C ASP A 65 -20.33 22.08 -2.00
N ARG A 66 -20.76 22.37 -0.77
CA ARG A 66 -21.46 23.62 -0.45
C ARG A 66 -20.56 24.85 -0.53
N ALA A 67 -19.28 24.73 -0.20
CA ALA A 67 -18.32 25.82 -0.35
C ALA A 67 -17.99 26.13 -1.82
N HIS A 68 -18.10 25.14 -2.71
CA HIS A 68 -17.84 25.30 -4.14
C HIS A 68 -19.07 25.69 -4.97
N ARG A 69 -20.26 25.79 -4.38
CA ARG A 69 -21.43 26.31 -5.09
C ARG A 69 -21.43 27.85 -5.04
N PRO A 70 -21.28 28.53 -6.19
CA PRO A 70 -21.54 29.96 -6.25
C PRO A 70 -23.03 30.21 -5.98
N LEU A 71 -23.32 31.32 -5.28
CA LEU A 71 -24.66 31.78 -4.92
C LEU A 71 -25.50 32.10 -6.16
#